data_AF-A0A2V8B4V8-F1
#
_entry.id   AF-A0A2V8B4V8-F1
#
_cell.length_a   1.000
_cell.length_b   1.000
_cell.length_c   1.000
_cell.angle_alpha   90.00
_cell.angle_beta   90.00
_cell.angle_gamma   90.00
#
_symmetry.space_group_name_H-M   'P 1'
#
loop_
_entity.id
_entity.type
_entity.pdbx_description
1 polymer ?
#
loop_
_entity_poly.entity_id
_entity_poly.type
_entity_poly.pdbx_seq_one_letter_code
_entity_poly.pdbx_strand_id
1 'polypeptide(L)'
;MIHLKPINRKAVRVEQATDHDVVALQRTALPQNPHFPLGCSLIFSPGWEADRTGGTAGLCQPVERDLFDCHIGCYWPAQVPDQLNHAPDWTAKCAAAQKDWRKIDLIFP
;
A
#
# COMPACT_ATOMS: atom_id res chain seq x y z
N MET A 1 18.58 -28.59 -14.66
CA MET A 1 18.09 -27.74 -15.76
C MET A 1 19.28 -27.29 -16.56
N ILE A 2 19.24 -27.38 -17.89
CA ILE A 2 20.37 -27.03 -18.75
C ILE A 2 20.46 -25.50 -18.76
N HIS A 3 21.47 -24.92 -18.10
CA HIS A 3 21.66 -23.47 -18.10
C HIS A 3 22.10 -23.03 -19.49
N LEU A 4 21.30 -22.16 -20.12
CA LEU A 4 21.63 -21.54 -21.41
C LEU A 4 22.88 -20.69 -21.23
N LYS A 5 23.92 -20.91 -22.06
CA LYS A 5 25.16 -20.14 -22.01
C LYS A 5 25.06 -18.90 -22.92
N PRO A 6 25.50 -17.73 -22.47
CA PRO A 6 25.56 -16.55 -23.32
C PRO A 6 26.55 -16.75 -24.46
N ILE A 7 26.12 -16.46 -25.70
CA ILE A 7 26.94 -16.67 -26.90
C ILE A 7 27.62 -15.39 -27.42
N ASN A 8 27.17 -14.21 -26.97
CA ASN A 8 27.71 -12.94 -27.45
C ASN A 8 28.07 -12.00 -26.30
N ARG A 9 28.92 -11.00 -26.59
CA ARG A 9 29.42 -10.04 -25.60
C ARG A 9 28.31 -9.24 -24.91
N LYS A 10 27.17 -9.00 -25.58
CA LYS A 10 26.02 -8.31 -24.99
C LYS A 10 25.34 -9.20 -23.94
N ALA A 11 25.14 -10.48 -24.24
CA ALA A 11 24.53 -11.44 -23.33
C ALA A 11 25.40 -11.66 -22.08
N VAL A 12 26.72 -11.71 -22.22
CA VAL A 12 27.66 -11.77 -21.08
C VAL A 12 27.53 -10.53 -20.19
N ARG A 13 27.41 -9.34 -20.79
CA ARG A 13 27.21 -8.10 -20.02
C ARG A 13 25.86 -8.05 -19.32
N VAL A 14 24.80 -8.62 -19.93
CA VAL A 14 23.49 -8.73 -19.30
C VAL A 14 23.53 -9.67 -18.10
N GLU A 15 24.18 -10.84 -18.23
CA GLU A 15 24.39 -11.79 -17.13
C GLU A 15 25.14 -11.14 -15.95
N GLN A 16 26.23 -10.42 -16.23
CA GLN A 16 26.99 -9.66 -15.23
C GLN A 16 26.20 -8.53 -14.57
N ALA A 17 25.28 -7.89 -15.31
CA ALA A 17 24.42 -6.85 -14.77
C ALA A 17 23.29 -7.42 -13.90
N THR A 18 22.75 -8.59 -14.25
CA THR A 18 21.71 -9.28 -13.49
C THR A 18 22.21 -9.93 -12.20
N ASP A 19 23.52 -10.19 -12.07
CA ASP A 19 24.12 -10.77 -10.86
C ASP A 19 24.02 -9.85 -9.62
N HIS A 20 23.75 -8.56 -9.84
CA HIS A 20 23.59 -7.55 -8.79
C HIS A 20 22.28 -6.75 -8.93
N ASP A 21 21.33 -7.21 -9.74
CA ASP A 21 20.09 -6.48 -9.91
C ASP A 21 19.32 -6.45 -8.60
N VAL A 22 18.75 -5.28 -8.28
CA VAL A 22 17.84 -5.10 -7.15
C VAL A 22 16.67 -6.04 -7.38
N VAL A 23 16.75 -7.22 -6.77
CA VAL A 23 15.58 -8.07 -6.59
C VAL A 23 14.60 -7.23 -5.81
N ALA A 24 13.57 -6.73 -6.51
CA ALA A 24 12.31 -6.44 -5.84
C ALA A 24 12.02 -7.63 -4.93
N LEU A 25 11.48 -7.37 -3.75
CA LEU A 25 11.31 -8.30 -2.63
C LEU A 25 10.34 -9.48 -2.94
N GLN A 26 10.28 -9.94 -4.18
CA GLN A 26 9.64 -11.14 -4.63
C GLN A 26 10.51 -12.34 -4.23
N ARG A 27 10.53 -12.59 -2.92
CA ARG A 27 11.13 -13.77 -2.31
C ARG A 27 10.64 -15.03 -3.03
N THR A 28 11.59 -15.87 -3.42
CA THR A 28 11.44 -17.25 -3.95
C THR A 28 10.83 -18.25 -2.96
N ALA A 29 10.20 -17.79 -1.90
CA ALA A 29 9.22 -18.50 -1.12
C ALA A 29 8.37 -17.43 -0.45
N LEU A 30 7.08 -17.37 -0.80
CA LEU A 30 6.11 -16.69 0.08
C LEU A 30 6.33 -17.29 1.48
N PRO A 31 6.69 -16.50 2.50
CA PRO A 31 6.61 -17.03 3.86
C PRO A 31 5.21 -17.64 4.03
N GLN A 32 5.13 -18.83 4.63
CA GLN A 32 3.86 -19.55 4.78
C GLN A 32 2.78 -18.72 5.48
N ASN A 33 3.20 -17.65 6.17
CA ASN A 33 2.33 -16.59 6.66
C ASN A 33 2.66 -15.25 5.97
N PRO A 34 1.65 -14.48 5.55
CA PRO A 34 1.86 -13.14 5.00
C PRO A 34 2.65 -12.28 6.01
N HIS A 35 3.71 -11.62 5.53
CA HIS A 35 4.43 -10.64 6.34
C HIS A 35 3.65 -9.33 6.32
N PHE A 36 3.01 -9.00 7.43
CA PHE A 36 2.30 -7.74 7.58
C PHE A 36 3.20 -6.69 8.25
N PRO A 37 3.42 -5.52 7.63
CA PRO A 37 4.22 -4.46 8.23
C PRO A 37 3.59 -3.95 9.54
N LEU A 38 4.41 -3.71 10.54
CA LEU A 38 3.96 -3.04 11.77
C LEU A 38 3.46 -1.62 11.43
N GLY A 39 2.30 -1.25 11.97
CA GLY A 39 1.64 0.04 11.72
C GLY A 39 0.54 0.00 10.66
N CYS A 40 0.46 -1.06 9.84
CA CYS A 40 -0.62 -1.23 8.87
C CYS A 40 -1.83 -1.96 9.48
N SER A 41 -2.99 -1.79 8.86
CA SER A 41 -4.20 -2.52 9.22
C SER A 41 -4.13 -4.00 8.82
N LEU A 42 -4.72 -4.86 9.67
CA LEU A 42 -4.97 -6.29 9.38
C LEU A 42 -6.45 -6.57 9.11
N ILE A 43 -7.28 -5.54 9.04
CA ILE A 43 -8.73 -5.63 8.77
C ILE A 43 -8.93 -5.35 7.28
N PHE A 44 -9.21 -6.38 6.49
CA PHE A 44 -9.28 -6.30 5.03
C PHE A 44 -10.72 -6.25 4.50
N SER A 45 -11.29 -5.05 4.43
CA SER A 45 -12.64 -4.79 3.88
C SER A 45 -12.73 -3.52 3.02
N PRO A 46 -11.96 -3.37 1.92
CA PRO A 46 -10.99 -4.29 1.35
C PRO A 46 -9.58 -4.19 1.97
N GLY A 47 -9.31 -3.15 2.77
CA GLY A 47 -8.03 -2.84 3.42
C GLY A 47 -7.73 -1.34 3.35
N TRP A 48 -6.67 -0.87 4.01
CA TRP A 48 -6.23 0.54 3.95
C TRP A 48 -4.87 0.68 3.24
N GLU A 49 -3.82 0.06 3.77
CA GLU A 49 -2.50 0.06 3.12
C GLU A 49 -2.32 -1.05 2.08
N ALA A 50 -2.93 -2.20 2.35
CA ALA A 50 -2.91 -3.35 1.46
C ALA A 50 -4.25 -4.09 1.52
N ASP A 51 -4.60 -4.74 0.42
CA ASP A 51 -5.73 -5.65 0.35
C ASP A 51 -5.36 -7.05 0.89
N ARG A 52 -6.37 -7.92 1.02
CA ARG A 52 -6.19 -9.32 1.48
C ARG A 52 -5.22 -10.17 0.65
N THR A 53 -4.87 -9.74 -0.57
CA THR A 53 -3.91 -10.44 -1.44
C THR A 53 -2.47 -9.97 -1.20
N GLY A 54 -2.28 -8.96 -0.34
CA GLY A 54 -0.99 -8.33 -0.09
C GLY A 54 -0.61 -7.29 -1.14
N GLY A 55 -1.53 -6.92 -2.03
CA GLY A 55 -1.36 -5.87 -3.04
C GLY A 55 -2.20 -4.63 -2.74
N THR A 56 -2.35 -3.75 -3.71
CA THR A 56 -3.21 -2.55 -3.61
C THR A 56 -4.36 -2.55 -4.63
N ALA A 57 -4.41 -3.55 -5.51
CA ALA A 57 -5.35 -3.59 -6.63
C ALA A 57 -6.82 -3.76 -6.18
N GLY A 58 -7.03 -4.39 -5.02
CA GLY A 58 -8.36 -4.55 -4.41
C GLY A 58 -8.81 -3.35 -3.58
N LEU A 59 -7.94 -2.38 -3.33
CA LEU A 59 -8.28 -1.15 -2.60
C LEU A 59 -9.07 -0.19 -3.49
N CYS A 60 -9.76 0.77 -2.87
CA CYS A 60 -10.42 1.84 -3.61
C CYS A 60 -9.42 2.64 -4.46
N GLN A 61 -9.74 2.80 -5.74
CA GLN A 61 -8.93 3.54 -6.72
C GLN A 61 -9.69 4.78 -7.20
N PRO A 62 -9.22 6.00 -6.91
CA PRO A 62 -8.11 6.32 -6.01
C PRO A 62 -8.53 6.24 -4.52
N VAL A 63 -7.56 6.28 -3.60
CA VAL A 63 -7.79 6.10 -2.16
C VAL A 63 -8.74 7.14 -1.57
N GLU A 64 -8.76 8.36 -2.11
CA GLU A 64 -9.63 9.45 -1.68
C GLU A 64 -11.12 9.12 -1.84
N ARG A 65 -11.48 8.11 -2.65
CA ARG A 65 -12.87 7.67 -2.78
C ARG A 65 -13.36 6.92 -1.55
N ASP A 66 -12.44 6.34 -0.78
CA ASP A 66 -12.71 5.55 0.43
C ASP A 66 -12.62 6.38 1.71
N LEU A 67 -11.88 7.51 1.64
CA LEU A 67 -11.48 8.31 2.79
C LEU A 67 -12.66 8.71 3.69
N PHE A 68 -13.76 9.17 3.10
CA PHE A 68 -14.93 9.61 3.88
C PHE A 68 -15.67 8.44 4.52
N ASP A 69 -15.85 7.32 3.83
CA ASP A 69 -16.51 6.15 4.41
C ASP A 69 -15.69 5.58 5.58
N CYS A 70 -14.35 5.58 5.45
CA CYS A 70 -13.44 5.18 6.52
C CYS A 70 -13.51 6.12 7.73
N HIS A 71 -13.59 7.42 7.48
CA HIS A 71 -13.68 8.48 8.49
C HIS A 71 -15.02 8.47 9.23
N ILE A 72 -16.14 8.49 8.49
CA ILE A 72 -17.50 8.52 9.02
C ILE A 72 -17.81 7.22 9.77
N GLY A 73 -17.39 6.08 9.22
CA GLY A 73 -17.63 4.75 9.79
C GLY A 73 -16.62 4.32 10.84
N CYS A 74 -15.58 5.11 11.09
CA CYS A 74 -14.48 4.79 12.01
C CYS A 74 -13.90 3.38 11.77
N TYR A 75 -13.70 3.02 10.50
CA TYR A 75 -13.40 1.64 10.12
C TYR A 75 -11.94 1.23 10.41
N TRP A 76 -11.00 2.15 10.18
CA TRP A 76 -9.57 1.99 10.47
C TRP A 76 -9.06 3.14 11.35
N PRO A 77 -9.52 3.26 12.61
CA PRO A 77 -9.30 4.46 13.43
C PRO A 77 -7.83 4.69 13.83
N ALA A 78 -6.98 3.66 13.73
CA ALA A 78 -5.54 3.81 13.96
C ALA A 78 -4.81 4.47 12.78
N GLN A 79 -5.38 4.40 11.58
CA GLN A 79 -4.81 4.92 10.33
C GLN A 79 -5.54 6.17 9.84
N VAL A 80 -6.86 6.19 9.96
CA VAL A 80 -7.76 7.24 9.51
C VAL A 80 -8.43 7.87 10.73
N PRO A 81 -8.20 9.17 10.99
CA PRO A 81 -8.90 9.90 12.05
C PRO A 81 -10.40 9.68 11.97
N ASP A 82 -11.03 9.46 13.12
CA ASP A 82 -12.37 8.91 13.19
C ASP A 82 -13.38 10.01 13.52
N GLN A 83 -14.47 10.11 12.75
CA GLN A 83 -15.46 11.19 12.93
C GLN A 83 -16.31 10.99 14.18
N LEU A 84 -16.59 9.73 14.55
CA LEU A 84 -17.57 9.42 15.59
C LEU A 84 -17.10 9.84 16.99
N ASN A 85 -15.80 9.81 17.28
CA ASN A 85 -15.30 10.03 18.64
C ASN A 85 -14.22 11.11 18.74
N HIS A 86 -13.11 11.00 17.99
CA HIS A 86 -11.91 11.81 18.28
C HIS A 86 -11.71 12.99 17.35
N ALA A 87 -12.15 12.91 16.09
CA ALA A 87 -11.81 13.90 15.07
C ALA A 87 -13.04 14.31 14.23
N PRO A 88 -14.15 14.79 14.84
CA PRO A 88 -15.40 15.07 14.13
C PRO A 88 -15.27 16.12 13.01
N ASP A 89 -14.34 17.06 13.15
CA ASP A 89 -14.13 18.16 12.21
C ASP A 89 -12.91 17.97 11.29
N TRP A 90 -12.30 16.78 11.28
CA TRP A 90 -11.06 16.51 10.52
C TRP A 90 -11.20 16.82 9.03
N THR A 91 -12.38 16.58 8.48
CA THR A 91 -12.70 16.80 7.07
C THR A 91 -13.36 18.14 6.77
N ALA A 92 -13.51 19.04 7.76
CA ALA A 92 -14.29 20.27 7.63
C ALA A 92 -13.82 21.22 6.51
N LYS A 93 -12.54 21.17 6.13
CA LYS A 93 -11.96 21.97 5.03
C LYS A 93 -11.95 21.24 3.68
N CYS A 94 -12.34 19.97 3.65
CA CYS A 94 -12.26 19.08 2.50
C CYS A 94 -13.67 18.66 2.06
N ALA A 95 -14.29 19.44 1.16
CA ALA A 95 -15.65 19.15 0.68
C ALA A 95 -15.68 17.98 -0.32
N ALA A 96 -14.63 17.83 -1.11
CA ALA A 96 -14.48 16.72 -2.04
C ALA A 96 -13.05 16.19 -2.00
N ALA A 97 -12.84 15.00 -1.42
CA ALA A 97 -11.51 14.41 -1.26
C ALA A 97 -10.71 14.34 -2.58
N GLN A 98 -11.35 14.04 -3.70
CA GLN A 98 -10.72 14.03 -5.04
C GLN A 98 -10.05 15.36 -5.44
N LYS A 99 -10.49 16.49 -4.88
CA LYS A 99 -9.98 17.83 -5.20
C LYS A 99 -9.23 18.49 -4.03
N ASP A 100 -9.74 18.27 -2.82
CA ASP A 100 -9.35 18.98 -1.61
C ASP A 100 -8.47 18.15 -0.67
N TRP A 101 -8.02 16.94 -1.06
CA TRP A 101 -7.26 16.04 -0.16
C TRP A 101 -6.06 16.69 0.53
N ARG A 102 -5.43 17.71 -0.08
CA ARG A 102 -4.31 18.45 0.53
C ARG A 102 -4.69 19.26 1.77
N LYS A 103 -5.98 19.46 2.02
CA LYS A 103 -6.51 20.17 3.20
C LYS A 103 -6.74 19.23 4.39
N ILE A 104 -6.57 17.93 4.20
CA ILE A 104 -6.60 16.92 5.24
C ILE A 104 -5.24 16.89 5.93
N ASP A 105 -5.22 16.96 7.25
CA ASP A 105 -3.99 17.08 8.05
C ASP A 105 -3.77 15.87 8.98
N LEU A 106 -2.57 15.73 9.52
CA LEU A 106 -2.30 14.73 10.56
C LEU A 106 -2.91 15.20 11.89
N ILE A 107 -3.33 14.24 12.73
CA ILE A 107 -3.91 14.53 14.06
C ILE A 107 -2.94 14.28 15.21
N PHE A 108 -1.72 13.80 14.93
CA PHE A 108 -0.71 13.51 15.93
C PHE A 108 0.08 14.81 16.25
N PRO A 109 0.17 15.22 17.53
CA PRO A 109 0.81 16.48 17.94
C PRO A 109 2.35 16.46 17.89
#